data_AF-A0AA39Y0I0-F1
#
_entry.id   AF-A0AA39Y0I0-F1
#
_cell.length_a   1.000
_cell.length_b   1.000
_cell.length_c   1.000
_cell.angle_alpha   90.00
_cell.angle_beta   90.00
_cell.angle_gamma   90.00
#
_symmetry.space_group_name_H-M   'P 1'
#
loop_
_entity.id
_entity.type
_entity.pdbx_description
1 polymer ?
#
loop_
_entity_poly.entity_id
_entity_poly.type
_entity_poly.pdbx_seq_one_letter_code
_entity_poly.pdbx_strand_id
1 'polypeptide(L)'
;MHWGPGNKGDKAGIHAKINAGDTPWVLGYNEPDMDKDRGGSHASPREAYDAWGNDMFQFANRGAKLVCPGISSYETDRSQFTGGPSGLIWLRQFASIGNNPAQFRCDAQAIHWYGEAGRGGRYQANLFINYVNRAHGIVNDIFRREVSAYR
;
A
#
# COMPACT_ATOMS: atom_id res chain seq x y z
N MET A 1 -9.72 1.30 -8.02
CA MET A 1 -8.59 0.54 -7.48
C MET A 1 -8.23 -0.53 -8.49
N HIS A 2 -6.95 -0.72 -8.79
CA HIS A 2 -6.49 -1.84 -9.60
C HIS A 2 -6.11 -2.98 -8.65
N TRP A 3 -7.01 -3.95 -8.50
CA TRP A 3 -7.11 -4.81 -7.32
C TRP A 3 -5.87 -5.69 -7.06
N GLY A 4 -5.27 -6.26 -8.11
CA GLY A 4 -4.05 -7.05 -8.00
C GLY A 4 -3.25 -7.07 -9.30
N PRO A 5 -2.06 -7.69 -9.30
CA PRO A 5 -1.21 -7.76 -10.50
C PRO A 5 -1.89 -8.42 -11.71
N GLY A 6 -1.58 -7.91 -12.90
CA GLY A 6 -2.04 -8.41 -14.19
C GLY A 6 -3.50 -8.03 -14.50
N ASN A 7 -4.31 -9.02 -14.86
CA ASN A 7 -5.71 -8.82 -15.28
C ASN A 7 -6.70 -8.82 -14.12
N LYS A 8 -6.22 -8.68 -12.87
CA LYS A 8 -7.05 -8.77 -11.68
C LYS A 8 -7.81 -7.47 -11.35
N GLY A 9 -7.67 -6.40 -12.13
CA GLY A 9 -8.36 -5.12 -11.91
C GLY A 9 -9.16 -4.62 -13.11
N ASP A 10 -10.20 -3.81 -12.84
CA ASP A 10 -11.06 -3.17 -13.84
C ASP A 10 -10.37 -1.95 -14.47
N LYS A 11 -9.41 -2.21 -15.37
CA LYS A 11 -8.64 -1.15 -16.06
C LYS A 11 -9.56 -0.24 -16.88
N ALA A 12 -10.59 -0.79 -17.52
CA ALA A 12 -11.51 -0.05 -18.37
C ALA A 12 -12.37 0.93 -17.56
N GLY A 13 -12.95 0.48 -16.45
CA GLY A 13 -13.72 1.35 -15.55
C GLY A 13 -12.85 2.43 -14.89
N ILE A 14 -11.60 2.13 -14.55
CA ILE A 14 -10.66 3.15 -14.04
C ILE A 14 -10.38 4.22 -15.11
N HIS A 15 -10.11 3.82 -16.36
CA HIS A 15 -9.93 4.78 -17.47
C HIS A 15 -11.18 5.64 -17.69
N ALA A 16 -12.37 5.05 -17.64
CA ALA A 16 -13.61 5.80 -17.79
C ALA A 16 -13.74 6.90 -16.73
N LYS A 17 -13.46 6.59 -15.46
CA LYS A 17 -13.50 7.56 -14.36
C LYS A 17 -12.44 8.66 -14.49
N ILE A 18 -11.23 8.32 -14.95
CA ILE A 18 -10.18 9.32 -15.21
C ILE A 18 -10.62 10.26 -16.34
N ASN A 19 -11.11 9.72 -17.45
CA ASN A 19 -11.53 10.51 -18.61
C ASN A 19 -12.74 11.41 -18.31
N ALA A 20 -13.65 10.97 -17.45
CA ALA A 20 -14.77 11.77 -16.97
C ALA A 20 -14.35 12.89 -16.00
N GLY A 21 -13.12 12.83 -15.45
CA GLY A 21 -12.66 13.76 -14.42
C GLY A 21 -13.16 13.43 -13.01
N ASP A 22 -13.78 12.26 -12.80
CA ASP A 22 -14.39 11.85 -11.53
C ASP A 22 -13.37 11.59 -10.43
N THR A 23 -12.12 11.27 -10.80
CA THR A 23 -11.05 11.01 -9.83
C THR A 23 -9.68 11.39 -10.39
N PRO A 24 -8.85 12.10 -9.60
CA PRO A 24 -7.45 12.29 -9.90
C PRO A 24 -6.56 11.18 -9.30
N TRP A 25 -7.13 10.19 -8.60
CA TRP A 25 -6.37 9.17 -7.87
C TRP A 25 -6.72 7.74 -8.31
N VAL A 26 -5.71 6.88 -8.36
CA VAL A 26 -5.87 5.43 -8.54
C VAL A 26 -5.15 4.68 -7.42
N LEU A 27 -5.92 3.92 -6.65
CA LEU A 27 -5.39 2.96 -5.68
C LEU A 27 -4.79 1.75 -6.42
N GLY A 28 -3.55 1.37 -6.07
CA GLY A 28 -2.90 0.15 -6.53
C GLY A 28 -3.46 -1.12 -5.89
N TYR A 29 -2.68 -2.20 -5.94
CA TYR A 29 -3.08 -3.51 -5.43
C TYR A 29 -3.46 -3.43 -3.95
N ASN A 30 -4.48 -4.13 -3.49
CA ASN A 30 -4.79 -4.18 -2.05
C ASN A 30 -4.27 -5.49 -1.45
N GLU A 31 -3.76 -5.36 -0.24
CA GLU A 31 -3.11 -6.37 0.58
C GLU A 31 -2.45 -7.48 -0.25
N PRO A 32 -1.47 -7.16 -1.12
CA PRO A 32 -0.73 -8.20 -1.84
C PRO A 32 0.04 -9.11 -0.87
N ASP A 33 0.32 -8.61 0.33
CA ASP A 33 0.90 -9.32 1.46
C ASP A 33 -0.06 -10.28 2.18
N MET A 34 -1.34 -10.34 1.77
CA MET A 34 -2.36 -11.19 2.35
C MET A 34 -2.94 -12.18 1.33
N ASP A 35 -3.39 -13.33 1.84
CA ASP A 35 -4.06 -14.36 1.05
C ASP A 35 -5.44 -13.90 0.53
N LYS A 36 -5.85 -14.47 -0.61
CA LYS A 36 -7.14 -14.15 -1.25
C LYS A 36 -8.33 -14.48 -0.37
N ASP A 37 -8.26 -15.56 0.39
CA ASP A 37 -9.33 -16.00 1.29
C ASP A 37 -9.50 -15.05 2.50
N ARG A 38 -8.55 -14.13 2.70
CA ARG A 38 -8.63 -13.03 3.68
C ARG A 38 -9.01 -11.70 3.04
N GLY A 39 -9.39 -11.70 1.76
CA GLY A 39 -9.71 -10.50 1.00
C GLY A 39 -8.51 -9.76 0.45
N GLY A 40 -7.31 -10.38 0.45
CA GLY A 40 -6.08 -9.85 -0.16
C GLY A 40 -5.96 -10.17 -1.66
N SER A 41 -4.99 -9.55 -2.35
CA SER A 41 -4.73 -9.88 -3.76
C SER A 41 -3.74 -11.04 -3.95
N HIS A 42 -3.03 -11.43 -2.87
CA HIS A 42 -2.02 -12.49 -2.79
C HIS A 42 -1.01 -12.42 -3.93
N ALA A 43 0.03 -11.61 -3.73
CA ALA A 43 1.10 -11.44 -4.68
C ALA A 43 2.45 -11.28 -3.96
N SER A 44 3.47 -11.97 -4.45
CA SER A 44 4.83 -11.73 -3.96
C SER A 44 5.29 -10.30 -4.29
N PRO A 45 6.26 -9.73 -3.54
CA PRO A 45 6.85 -8.44 -3.90
C PRO A 45 7.40 -8.41 -5.33
N ARG A 46 7.97 -9.53 -5.80
CA ARG A 46 8.52 -9.66 -7.15
C ARG A 46 7.45 -9.69 -8.23
N GLU A 47 6.38 -10.46 -8.04
CA GLU A 47 5.23 -10.48 -8.95
C GLU A 47 4.60 -9.10 -9.08
N ALA A 48 4.38 -8.42 -7.96
CA ALA A 48 3.84 -7.07 -7.95
C ALA A 48 4.76 -6.07 -8.67
N TYR A 49 6.08 -6.17 -8.45
CA TYR A 49 7.09 -5.35 -9.10
C TYR A 49 7.06 -5.53 -10.63
N ASP A 50 7.13 -6.77 -11.11
CA ASP A 50 7.21 -7.07 -12.54
C ASP A 50 5.95 -6.59 -13.31
N ALA A 51 4.78 -6.58 -12.65
CA ALA A 51 3.53 -6.12 -13.25
C ALA A 51 3.28 -4.60 -13.12
N TRP A 52 3.84 -3.93 -12.10
CA TRP A 52 3.43 -2.59 -11.68
C TRP A 52 3.47 -1.54 -12.80
N GLY A 53 4.55 -1.51 -13.59
CA GLY A 53 4.70 -0.55 -14.68
C GLY A 53 3.58 -0.68 -15.73
N ASN A 54 3.30 -1.90 -16.16
CA ASN A 54 2.26 -2.18 -17.16
C ASN A 54 0.86 -1.91 -16.61
N ASP A 55 0.63 -2.23 -15.35
CA ASP A 55 -0.67 -2.08 -14.72
C ASP A 55 -0.99 -0.64 -14.38
N MET A 56 -0.05 0.09 -13.77
CA MET A 56 -0.35 1.37 -13.13
C MET A 56 0.08 2.60 -13.95
N PHE A 57 1.16 2.52 -14.74
CA PHE A 57 1.65 3.71 -15.45
C PHE A 57 0.70 4.19 -16.53
N GLN A 58 -0.15 3.31 -17.06
CA GLN A 58 -1.20 3.70 -18.01
C GLN A 58 -2.18 4.73 -17.43
N PHE A 59 -2.38 4.74 -16.10
CA PHE A 59 -3.24 5.71 -15.42
C PHE A 59 -2.46 7.01 -15.14
N ALA A 60 -1.22 6.89 -14.69
CA ALA A 60 -0.36 8.05 -14.44
C ALA A 60 -0.03 8.83 -15.71
N ASN A 61 0.12 8.14 -16.84
CA ASN A 61 0.30 8.78 -18.16
C ASN A 61 -0.94 9.55 -18.62
N ARG A 62 -2.09 9.36 -17.95
CA ARG A 62 -3.33 10.13 -18.15
C ARG A 62 -3.54 11.19 -17.06
N GLY A 63 -2.52 11.48 -16.26
CA GLY A 63 -2.55 12.52 -15.24
C GLY A 63 -3.08 12.08 -13.87
N ALA A 64 -3.44 10.81 -13.68
CA ALA A 64 -3.84 10.32 -12.36
C ALA A 64 -2.63 10.15 -11.43
N LYS A 65 -2.81 10.51 -10.16
CA LYS A 65 -1.87 10.21 -9.08
C LYS A 65 -2.02 8.76 -8.64
N LEU A 66 -0.90 8.08 -8.40
CA LEU A 66 -0.92 6.67 -8.02
C LEU A 66 -0.77 6.50 -6.52
N VAL A 67 -1.54 5.61 -5.93
CA VAL A 67 -1.29 5.15 -4.56
C VAL A 67 -0.63 3.79 -4.65
N CYS A 68 0.51 3.63 -3.95
CA CYS A 68 1.23 2.36 -3.83
C CYS A 68 0.33 1.23 -3.30
N PRO A 69 0.73 -0.05 -3.46
CA PRO A 69 -0.06 -1.16 -2.97
C PRO A 69 -0.46 -0.97 -1.50
N GLY A 70 -1.74 -1.14 -1.18
CA GLY A 70 -2.26 -1.06 0.17
C GLY A 70 -1.84 -2.28 0.96
N ILE A 71 -0.98 -2.10 1.95
CA ILE A 71 -0.44 -3.22 2.74
C ILE A 71 -1.23 -3.44 4.02
N SER A 72 -1.26 -4.68 4.50
CA SER A 72 -1.89 -5.00 5.79
C SER A 72 -1.05 -4.51 6.98
N SER A 73 -1.65 -4.68 8.16
CA SER A 73 -1.00 -4.54 9.46
C SER A 73 -0.81 -5.91 10.13
N TYR A 74 -0.75 -7.02 9.38
CA TYR A 74 -0.87 -8.39 9.92
C TYR A 74 0.47 -9.08 10.33
N GLU A 75 0.33 -10.15 11.13
CA GLU A 75 1.15 -10.79 12.18
C GLU A 75 2.58 -11.33 11.96
N THR A 76 3.35 -11.26 13.07
CA THR A 76 4.00 -12.30 13.89
C THR A 76 4.53 -11.62 15.17
N ASP A 77 4.07 -12.07 16.32
CA ASP A 77 4.75 -12.02 17.63
C ASP A 77 5.75 -10.87 17.86
N ARG A 78 5.28 -9.73 18.41
CA ARG A 78 5.86 -9.13 19.62
C ARG A 78 4.79 -8.35 20.37
N SER A 79 4.74 -8.60 21.68
CA SER A 79 3.85 -8.15 22.77
C SER A 79 3.40 -6.68 22.85
N GLN A 80 3.54 -5.83 21.82
CA GLN A 80 3.08 -4.43 21.82
C GLN A 80 2.55 -3.93 20.46
N PHE A 81 2.63 -4.74 19.41
CA PHE A 81 2.09 -4.41 18.08
C PHE A 81 1.40 -5.64 17.51
N THR A 82 0.09 -5.59 17.30
CA THR A 82 -0.60 -6.55 16.43
C THR A 82 -0.20 -6.22 15.00
N GLY A 83 0.71 -7.03 14.44
CA GLY A 83 1.27 -6.89 13.10
C GLY A 83 2.75 -7.25 13.07
N GLY A 84 3.12 -8.32 12.39
CA GLY A 84 4.54 -8.65 12.21
C GLY A 84 5.00 -8.38 10.79
N PRO A 85 5.78 -9.28 10.17
CA PRO A 85 6.51 -8.95 8.96
C PRO A 85 5.59 -8.63 7.77
N SER A 86 4.39 -9.18 7.73
CA SER A 86 3.44 -8.91 6.65
C SER A 86 3.00 -7.45 6.66
N GLY A 87 3.08 -6.83 5.49
CA GLY A 87 2.77 -5.43 5.28
C GLY A 87 4.02 -4.58 5.05
N LEU A 88 4.65 -4.07 6.12
CA LEU A 88 5.80 -3.17 5.96
C LEU A 88 7.07 -3.88 5.46
N ILE A 89 7.28 -5.17 5.78
CA ILE A 89 8.42 -5.91 5.19
C ILE A 89 8.15 -6.20 3.73
N TRP A 90 6.92 -6.60 3.38
CA TRP A 90 6.51 -6.75 1.99
C TRP A 90 6.77 -5.47 1.19
N LEU A 91 6.39 -4.31 1.74
CA LEU A 91 6.61 -3.01 1.11
C LEU A 91 8.10 -2.71 0.93
N ARG A 92 8.94 -2.97 1.95
CA ARG A 92 10.40 -2.80 1.85
C ARG A 92 10.98 -3.66 0.73
N GLN A 93 10.57 -4.93 0.63
CA GLN A 93 11.02 -5.85 -0.41
C GLN A 93 10.57 -5.41 -1.80
N PHE A 94 9.30 -5.00 -1.94
CA PHE A 94 8.76 -4.48 -3.20
C PHE A 94 9.56 -3.26 -3.67
N ALA A 95 9.78 -2.30 -2.76
CA ALA A 95 10.50 -1.08 -3.08
C ALA A 95 11.99 -1.29 -3.37
N SER A 96 12.61 -2.37 -2.87
CA SER A 96 14.03 -2.64 -3.05
C SER A 96 14.40 -3.34 -4.36
N ILE A 97 13.48 -4.05 -5.02
CA ILE A 97 13.79 -4.93 -6.17
C ILE A 97 14.46 -4.21 -7.35
N GLY A 98 14.19 -2.91 -7.55
CA GLY A 98 14.81 -2.11 -8.61
C GLY A 98 15.78 -1.04 -8.11
N ASN A 99 16.16 -1.04 -6.83
CA ASN A 99 17.07 -0.07 -6.18
C ASN A 99 16.71 1.43 -6.36
N ASN A 100 15.53 1.74 -6.88
CA ASN A 100 15.02 3.09 -7.06
C ASN A 100 13.50 3.14 -6.77
N PRO A 101 13.10 3.43 -5.53
CA PRO A 101 11.70 3.53 -5.13
C PRO A 101 10.91 4.61 -5.89
N ALA A 102 11.57 5.63 -6.45
CA ALA A 102 10.89 6.66 -7.24
C ALA A 102 10.29 6.11 -8.54
N GLN A 103 10.82 4.98 -9.05
CA GLN A 103 10.33 4.36 -10.28
C GLN A 103 8.86 3.94 -10.20
N PHE A 104 8.35 3.63 -9.00
CA PHE A 104 6.97 3.21 -8.82
C PHE A 104 5.97 4.34 -9.05
N ARG A 105 6.42 5.61 -9.11
CA ARG A 105 5.56 6.79 -9.34
C ARG A 105 4.37 6.87 -8.38
N CYS A 106 4.51 6.31 -7.18
CA CYS A 106 3.49 6.46 -6.15
C CYS A 106 3.52 7.91 -5.67
N ASP A 107 2.36 8.49 -5.43
CA ASP A 107 2.17 9.80 -4.81
C ASP A 107 1.78 9.65 -3.33
N ALA A 108 1.14 8.53 -2.97
CA ALA A 108 0.79 8.17 -1.59
C ALA A 108 1.00 6.68 -1.31
N GLN A 109 1.00 6.31 -0.03
CA GLN A 109 1.03 4.93 0.45
C GLN A 109 -0.31 4.59 1.10
N ALA A 110 -0.95 3.51 0.66
CA ALA A 110 -2.13 2.96 1.31
C ALA A 110 -1.74 1.97 2.42
N ILE A 111 -2.45 1.98 3.54
CA ILE A 111 -2.18 1.09 4.67
C ILE A 111 -3.52 0.67 5.26
N HIS A 112 -3.66 -0.61 5.59
CA HIS A 112 -4.83 -1.13 6.29
C HIS A 112 -4.49 -1.48 7.72
N TRP A 113 -5.30 -1.00 8.66
CA TRP A 113 -5.18 -1.32 10.06
C TRP A 113 -6.45 -1.99 10.57
N TYR A 114 -6.29 -3.14 11.23
CA TYR A 114 -7.38 -3.84 11.90
C TYR A 114 -7.06 -3.98 13.38
N GLY A 115 -8.00 -3.58 14.23
CA GLY A 115 -7.84 -3.65 15.68
C GLY A 115 -8.12 -5.04 16.25
N GLU A 116 -7.78 -5.20 17.53
CA GLU A 116 -8.03 -6.44 18.28
C GLU A 116 -9.48 -6.51 18.79
N ALA A 117 -10.23 -7.51 18.36
CA ALA A 117 -11.62 -7.68 18.79
C ALA A 117 -11.73 -7.77 20.32
N GLY A 118 -12.79 -7.18 20.90
CA GLY A 118 -13.05 -7.24 22.35
C GLY A 118 -12.25 -6.25 23.21
N ARG A 119 -11.37 -5.43 22.62
CA ARG A 119 -10.66 -4.35 23.34
C ARG A 119 -11.46 -3.05 23.36
N GLY A 120 -11.29 -2.27 24.44
CA GLY A 120 -11.90 -0.95 24.57
C GLY A 120 -11.37 0.05 23.55
N GLY A 121 -12.22 0.99 23.11
CA GLY A 121 -11.90 1.93 22.02
C GLY A 121 -10.65 2.77 22.25
N ARG A 122 -10.38 3.21 23.49
CA ARG A 122 -9.16 3.97 23.82
C ARG A 122 -7.89 3.16 23.58
N TYR A 123 -7.91 1.86 23.90
CA TYR A 123 -6.77 0.98 23.68
C TYR A 123 -6.52 0.76 22.17
N GLN A 124 -7.58 0.50 21.41
CA GLN A 124 -7.54 0.36 19.95
C GLN A 124 -6.99 1.62 19.26
N ALA A 125 -7.47 2.80 19.68
CA ALA A 125 -7.01 4.07 19.14
C ALA A 125 -5.50 4.29 19.40
N ASN A 126 -5.01 3.95 20.60
CA ASN A 126 -3.58 4.04 20.90
C ASN A 126 -2.74 3.11 20.02
N LEU A 127 -3.19 1.87 19.80
CA LEU A 127 -2.51 0.93 18.89
C LEU A 127 -2.47 1.46 17.45
N PHE A 128 -3.61 1.95 16.95
CA PHE A 128 -3.70 2.54 15.61
C PHE A 128 -2.73 3.71 15.44
N ILE A 129 -2.74 4.69 16.36
CA ILE A 129 -1.88 5.87 16.30
C ILE A 129 -0.39 5.46 16.32
N ASN A 130 -0.02 4.53 17.20
CA ASN A 130 1.35 4.03 17.29
C ASN A 130 1.79 3.36 15.99
N TYR A 131 0.93 2.55 15.39
CA TYR A 131 1.20 1.89 14.12
C TYR A 131 1.35 2.89 12.97
N VAL A 132 0.41 3.85 12.83
CA VAL A 132 0.48 4.87 11.76
C VAL A 132 1.74 5.72 11.88
N ASN A 133 2.13 6.14 13.09
CA ASN A 133 3.36 6.92 13.31
C ASN A 133 4.61 6.12 12.90
N ARG A 134 4.67 4.83 13.27
CA ARG A 134 5.76 3.94 12.88
C ARG A 134 5.80 3.73 11.36
N ALA A 135 4.65 3.45 10.75
CA ALA A 135 4.54 3.22 9.32
C ALA A 135 4.92 4.48 8.53
N HIS A 136 4.53 5.67 8.99
CA HIS A 136 4.90 6.94 8.37
C HIS A 136 6.42 7.11 8.28
N GLY A 137 7.15 6.89 9.39
CA GLY A 137 8.61 6.96 9.39
C GLY A 137 9.27 5.95 8.45
N ILE A 138 8.76 4.71 8.44
CA ILE A 138 9.26 3.64 7.57
C ILE A 138 9.01 3.93 6.08
N VAL A 139 7.82 4.42 5.74
CA VAL A 139 7.45 4.75 4.35
C VAL A 139 8.30 5.91 3.83
N ASN A 140 8.53 6.95 4.65
CA ASN A 140 9.41 8.06 4.27
C ASN A 140 10.85 7.60 4.03
N ASP A 141 11.38 6.70 4.88
CA ASP A 141 12.68 6.06 4.70
C ASP A 141 12.76 5.26 3.38
N ILE A 142 11.77 4.39 3.12
CA ILE A 142 11.69 3.58 1.90
C ILE A 142 11.71 4.47 0.66
N PHE A 143 10.85 5.48 0.60
CA PHE A 143 10.70 6.31 -0.60
C PHE A 143 11.61 7.53 -0.62
N ARG A 144 12.53 7.66 0.36
CA ARG A 144 13.45 8.80 0.53
C ARG A 144 12.74 10.15 0.46
N ARG A 145 11.53 10.21 1.02
CA ARG A 145 10.77 11.46 1.14
C ARG A 145 11.23 12.10 2.42
N GLU A 146 11.75 13.33 2.33
CA GLU A 146 12.19 14.06 3.52
C GLU A 146 11.08 14.07 4.56
N VAL A 147 11.43 13.67 5.78
CA VAL A 147 10.62 14.02 6.95
C VAL A 147 10.89 15.50 7.13
N SER A 148 10.08 16.37 6.51
CA SER A 148 10.05 17.76 6.95
C SER A 148 9.59 17.71 8.40
N ALA A 149 10.57 17.76 9.30
CA ALA A 149 10.33 17.89 10.72
C ALA A 149 9.41 19.11 10.85
N TYR A 150 8.21 18.90 11.39
CA TYR A 150 7.39 19.99 11.89
C TYR A 150 8.30 20.87 12.76
N ARG A 151 8.68 22.04 12.22
CA ARG A 151 9.28 23.15 12.94
C ARG A 151 8.18 24.18 13.18
#